data_AF-A0A9P6B1L2-F1
#
_entry.id   AF-A0A9P6B1L2-F1
#
_cell.length_a   1.000
_cell.length_b   1.000
_cell.length_c   1.000
_cell.angle_alpha   90.00
_cell.angle_beta   90.00
_cell.angle_gamma   90.00
#
_symmetry.space_group_name_H-M   'P 1'
#
loop_
_entity.id
_entity.type
_entity.pdbx_description
1 polymer ?
#
loop_
_entity_poly.entity_id
_entity_poly.type
_entity_poly.pdbx_seq_one_letter_code
_entity_poly.pdbx_strand_id
1 'polypeptide(L)' 'DIEIQAGRYSECFGSQLLPGMVCPPIFIVPKPHSSKKYCLVNDHSAGAHSPNSFILVEEGHMCPGGLLDFGHCLR' A
#
# COMPACT_ATOMS: atom_id res chain seq x y z
N ASP A 1 -2.28 0.03 18.59
CA ASP A 1 -0.92 -0.57 18.63
C ASP A 1 -0.80 -2.01 18.16
N ILE A 2 -1.85 -2.72 17.72
CA ILE A 2 -1.72 -4.12 17.27
C ILE A 2 -0.68 -4.28 16.14
N GLU A 3 -0.69 -3.37 15.15
CA GLU A 3 0.26 -3.39 14.03
C GLU A 3 1.70 -3.06 14.46
N ILE A 4 1.87 -2.20 15.46
CA ILE A 4 3.18 -1.83 16.03
C ILE A 4 3.73 -2.99 16.85
N GLN A 5 2.92 -3.59 17.71
CA GLN A 5 3.28 -4.78 18.49
C GLN A 5 3.64 -5.97 17.59
N ALA A 6 2.97 -6.06 16.43
CA ALA A 6 3.28 -7.06 15.42
C ALA A 6 4.53 -6.72 14.56
N GLY A 7 5.21 -5.60 14.83
CA GLY A 7 6.39 -5.15 14.08
C GLY A 7 6.10 -4.76 12.62
N ARG A 8 4.83 -4.54 12.27
CA ARG A 8 4.43 -4.14 10.90
C ARG A 8 4.57 -2.64 10.71
N TYR A 9 4.24 -1.85 11.74
CA TYR A 9 4.41 -0.40 11.77
C TYR A 9 5.44 0.00 12.82
N SER A 10 6.11 1.13 12.58
CA SER A 10 6.96 1.79 13.59
C SER A 10 6.12 2.63 14.55
N GLU A 11 6.76 3.08 15.63
CA GLU A 11 6.22 4.19 16.43
C GLU A 11 6.21 5.50 15.63
N CYS A 12 5.42 6.47 16.09
CA CYS A 12 5.34 7.80 15.47
C CYS A 12 6.69 8.53 15.55
N PHE A 13 7.16 9.07 14.44
CA PHE A 13 8.41 9.85 14.35
C PHE A 13 8.25 11.32 14.80
N GLY A 14 7.16 11.66 15.49
CA GLY A 14 6.83 13.03 15.88
C GLY A 14 6.17 13.84 14.76
N SER A 15 6.20 15.17 14.89
CA SER A 15 5.59 16.11 13.93
C SER A 15 6.51 16.52 12.79
N GLN A 16 7.77 16.11 12.82
CA GLN A 16 8.80 16.49 11.86
C GLN A 16 9.40 15.24 11.24
N LEU A 17 9.47 15.21 9.91
CA LEU A 17 10.15 14.14 9.17
C LEU A 17 11.60 14.54 8.91
N LEU A 18 12.51 13.57 9.03
CA LEU A 18 13.89 13.77 8.58
C LEU A 18 13.94 13.79 7.04
N PRO A 19 14.97 14.41 6.44
CA PRO A 19 15.16 14.37 4.99
C PRO A 19 15.11 12.94 4.45
N GLY A 20 14.30 12.71 3.42
CA GLY A 20 14.11 11.39 2.81
C GLY A 20 13.05 10.50 3.48
N MET A 21 12.48 10.91 4.62
CA MET A 21 11.34 10.21 5.22
C MET A 21 10.02 10.66 4.59
N VAL A 22 9.09 9.72 4.46
CA VAL A 22 7.72 9.97 4.01
C VAL A 22 6.74 9.38 5.02
N CYS A 23 5.66 10.11 5.30
CA CYS A 23 4.56 9.65 6.13
C CYS A 23 3.28 9.72 5.30
N PRO A 24 2.92 8.64 4.59
CA PRO A 24 1.70 8.60 3.80
C PRO A 24 0.46 8.56 4.70
N PRO A 25 -0.67 9.16 4.27
CA PRO A 25 -1.89 9.15 5.05
C PRO A 25 -2.45 7.73 5.19
N ILE A 26 -2.98 7.44 6.37
CA ILE A 26 -3.59 6.16 6.71
C ILE A 26 -5.07 6.40 7.02
N PHE A 27 -5.94 5.58 6.45
CA PHE A 27 -7.38 5.63 6.74
C PHE A 27 -7.97 4.24 6.90
N ILE A 28 -9.19 4.19 7.44
CA ILE A 28 -9.95 2.96 7.64
C ILE A 28 -11.07 2.86 6.61
N VAL A 29 -11.21 1.69 6.00
CA VAL A 29 -12.34 1.39 5.10
C VAL A 29 -13.16 0.21 5.66
N PRO A 30 -14.49 0.25 5.61
CA PRO A 30 -15.30 -0.89 6.03
C PRO A 30 -15.00 -2.13 5.18
N LYS A 31 -14.96 -3.32 5.79
CA LYS A 31 -14.88 -4.56 5.02
C LYS A 31 -16.25 -4.86 4.39
N PRO A 32 -16.30 -5.23 3.09
CA PRO A 32 -17.52 -5.74 2.49
C PRO A 32 -18.10 -6.89 3.33
N HIS A 33 -19.42 -6.91 3.50
CA HIS A 33 -20.15 -7.95 4.24
C HIS A 33 -19.81 -8.05 5.75
N SER A 34 -19.18 -7.03 6.35
CA SER A 34 -18.97 -6.99 7.79
C SER A 34 -19.27 -5.61 8.37
N SER A 35 -20.21 -5.55 9.31
CA SER A 35 -20.55 -4.31 10.04
C SER A 35 -19.59 -3.98 11.18
N LYS A 36 -18.63 -4.87 11.49
CA LYS A 36 -17.74 -4.75 12.65
C LYS A 36 -16.25 -4.81 12.31
N LYS A 37 -15.89 -4.96 11.03
CA LYS A 37 -14.50 -5.10 10.60
C LYS A 37 -14.15 -4.00 9.62
N TYR A 38 -12.94 -3.47 9.79
CA TYR A 38 -12.35 -2.46 8.94
C TYR A 38 -11.01 -2.96 8.38
N CYS A 39 -10.62 -2.45 7.23
CA CYS A 39 -9.26 -2.54 6.71
C CYS A 39 -8.56 -1.22 6.99
N LEU A 40 -7.31 -1.31 7.43
CA LEU A 40 -6.40 -0.19 7.42
C LEU A 40 -5.83 -0.07 6.00
N VAL A 41 -5.88 1.13 5.43
CA VAL A 41 -5.37 1.42 4.09
C VAL A 41 -4.32 2.51 4.22
N ASN A 42 -3.18 2.26 3.60
CA ASN A 42 -2.13 3.25 3.44
C ASN A 42 -2.18 3.78 2.01
N ASP A 43 -2.38 5.08 1.86
CA ASP A 43 -2.42 5.69 0.54
C ASP A 43 -1.03 6.15 0.13
N HIS A 44 -0.34 5.21 -0.52
CA HIS A 44 1.01 5.39 -1.05
C HIS A 44 1.07 6.27 -2.31
N SER A 45 -0.06 6.79 -2.77
CA SER A 45 -0.14 7.67 -3.94
C SER A 45 -0.54 9.11 -3.57
N ALA A 46 -0.94 9.37 -2.32
CA ALA A 46 -1.38 10.69 -1.89
C ALA A 46 -0.24 11.72 -1.80
N GLY A 47 -0.40 12.84 -2.51
CA GLY A 47 0.50 13.99 -2.46
C GLY A 47 1.69 13.90 -3.42
N ALA A 48 2.46 14.99 -3.50
CA ALA A 48 3.57 15.14 -4.45
C ALA A 48 4.83 14.32 -4.09
N HIS A 49 4.96 13.90 -2.83
CA HIS A 49 6.08 13.11 -2.32
C HIS A 49 5.58 11.75 -1.81
N SER A 50 4.69 11.12 -2.58
CA SER A 50 4.11 9.83 -2.23
C SER A 50 5.09 8.69 -2.56
N PRO A 51 5.13 7.60 -1.78
CA PRO A 51 6.01 6.46 -2.04
C PRO A 51 5.96 5.95 -3.49
N ASN A 52 4.76 5.82 -4.06
CA ASN A 52 4.58 5.34 -5.42
C ASN A 52 5.13 6.29 -6.49
N SER A 53 5.34 7.57 -6.17
CA SER A 53 5.95 8.54 -7.09
C SER A 53 7.47 8.38 -7.18
N PHE A 54 8.10 7.72 -6.20
CA PHE A 54 9.55 7.49 -6.18
C PHE A 54 9.97 6.15 -6.79
N ILE A 55 9.02 5.21 -6.94
CA ILE A 55 9.28 3.87 -7.48
C ILE A 55 9.16 3.92 -9.00
N LEU A 56 10.23 3.58 -9.71
CA LEU A 56 10.25 3.57 -11.17
C LEU A 56 9.50 2.34 -11.71
N VAL A 57 8.69 2.56 -12.75
CA VAL A 57 7.87 1.50 -13.37
C VAL A 57 8.73 0.37 -13.96
N GLU A 58 9.94 0.68 -14.43
CA GLU A 58 10.84 -0.30 -15.08
C GLU A 58 11.43 -1.32 -14.10
N GLU A 59 11.40 -1.05 -12.80
CA GLU A 59 11.90 -2.01 -11.78
C GLU A 59 10.90 -3.16 -11.53
N GLY A 60 9.70 -3.10 -12.13
CA GLY A 60 8.66 -4.11 -12.03
C GLY A 60 8.26 -4.65 -13.40
N HIS A 61 9.14 -5.43 -14.05
CA HIS A 61 8.72 -6.32 -15.15
C HIS A 61 7.84 -7.45 -14.60
N MET A 62 6.64 -7.11 -14.14
CA MET A 62 5.54 -8.06 -14.05
C MET A 62 4.74 -7.88 -15.33
N CYS A 63 4.76 -8.88 -16.21
CA CYS A 63 3.67 -9.09 -17.16
C CYS A 63 2.64 -9.95 -16.42
N PRO A 64 1.65 -9.37 -15.70
CA PRO A 64 0.49 -10.14 -15.32
C PRO A 64 -0.23 -10.39 -16.65
N GLY A 65 -0.04 -11.58 -17.23
CA GLY A 65 -0.74 -11.97 -18.44
C GLY A 65 -2.22 -11.59 -18.32
N GLY A 66 -2.77 -11.01 -19.38
CA GLY A 66 -4.17 -10.62 -19.38
C GLY A 66 -5.06 -11.86 -19.19
N LEU A 67 -6.33 -11.68 -18.83
CA LEU A 67 -7.28 -12.79 -18.77
C LEU A 67 -7.33 -13.60 -20.09
N LEU A 68 -7.01 -12.94 -21.21
CA LEU A 68 -6.84 -13.54 -22.53
C LEU A 68 -5.67 -14.54 -22.60
N ASP A 69 -4.55 -14.27 -21.93
CA ASP A 69 -3.37 -15.13 -21.90
C ASP A 69 -3.63 -16.44 -21.12
N PHE A 70 -4.46 -16.38 -20.07
CA PHE A 70 -4.91 -17.57 -19.34
C PHE A 70 -5.73 -18.54 -20.21
N GLY A 71 -6.49 -18.02 -21.18
CA GLY A 71 -7.29 -18.84 -22.10
C GLY A 71 -6.44 -19.69 -23.06
N HIS A 72 -5.20 -19.27 -23.33
CA HIS A 72 -4.25 -20.05 -24.13
C HIS A 72 -3.58 -21.18 -23.34
N CYS A 73 -3.43 -21.05 -22.02
CA CYS A 73 -2.80 -22.05 -21.15
C CYS A 73 -3.73 -23.20 -20.74
N LEU A 74 -5.03 -23.12 -21.02
CA LEU A 74 -6.03 -24.14 -20.64
C LEU A 74 -6.49 -25.03 -21.80
N ARG A 75 -5.71 -25.12 -22.90
CA ARG A 75 -6.00 -25.99 -24.05
C ARG A 75 -4.95 -27.08 -24.25
#